data_AF-A0A816E7R5-F1
#
_entry.id   AF-A0A816E7R5-F1
#
_cell.length_a   1.000
_cell.length_b   1.000
_cell.length_c   1.000
_cell.angle_alpha   90.00
_cell.angle_beta   90.00
_cell.angle_gamma   90.00
#
_symmetry.space_group_name_H-M   'P 1'
#
loop_
_entity.id
_entity.type
_entity.pdbx_description
1 polymer ?
#
loop_
_entity_poly.entity_id
_entity_poly.type
_entity_poly.pdbx_seq_one_letter_code
_entity_poly.pdbx_strand_id
1 'polypeptide(L)'
;MASNYVFNSVEPPVIKARLKFEKDQKQENEIASLLTDSVQQLHQILTKLEQYSALKDNKQFLAGDNITWADFFCYPPLADLRAINEGKCIQGESAQFTKLAAWMNRMETIESVKKTMKDTLQDGWRPPFLRL
;
A
#
# COMPACT_ATOMS: atom_id res chain seq x y z
N MET A 1 8.68 -14.31 -6.43
CA MET A 1 7.39 -13.84 -6.99
C MET A 1 7.24 -12.35 -6.69
N ALA A 2 6.61 -11.57 -7.58
CA ALA A 2 6.47 -10.11 -7.44
C ALA A 2 5.76 -9.69 -6.13
N SER A 3 4.83 -10.49 -5.64
CA SER A 3 4.14 -10.28 -4.36
C SER A 3 5.08 -10.24 -3.15
N ASN A 4 6.01 -11.19 -3.03
CA ASN A 4 7.01 -11.19 -1.97
C ASN A 4 7.92 -9.96 -2.06
N TYR A 5 8.20 -9.49 -3.28
CA TYR A 5 9.00 -8.28 -3.47
C TYR A 5 8.24 -7.04 -2.99
N VAL A 6 6.97 -6.88 -3.38
CA VAL A 6 6.12 -5.77 -2.89
C VAL A 6 5.97 -5.84 -1.38
N PHE A 7 5.57 -7.00 -0.82
CA PHE A 7 5.42 -7.17 0.61
C PHE A 7 6.69 -6.83 1.38
N ASN A 8 7.83 -7.46 1.07
CA ASN A 8 9.08 -7.23 1.81
C ASN A 8 9.61 -5.81 1.71
N SER A 9 9.20 -5.05 0.71
CA SER A 9 9.69 -3.69 0.48
C SER A 9 8.72 -2.60 0.96
N VAL A 10 7.46 -2.95 1.25
CA VAL A 10 6.45 -2.02 1.75
C VAL A 10 6.19 -2.26 3.23
N GLU A 11 6.00 -3.53 3.63
CA GLU A 11 5.54 -3.88 4.97
C GLU A 11 6.58 -3.63 6.07
N PRO A 12 7.75 -4.31 6.12
CA PRO A 12 8.73 -4.03 7.16
C PRO A 12 9.30 -2.61 7.16
N PRO A 13 9.81 -2.06 6.03
CA PRO A 13 10.60 -0.83 6.06
C PRO A 13 9.78 0.45 6.13
N VAL A 14 8.49 0.41 5.74
CA VAL A 14 7.60 1.57 5.77
C VAL A 14 6.53 1.37 6.82
N ILE A 15 5.64 0.38 6.63
CA ILE A 15 4.43 0.25 7.44
C ILE A 15 4.75 -0.09 8.89
N LYS A 16 5.50 -1.17 9.13
CA LYS A 16 5.86 -1.58 10.50
C LYS A 16 6.78 -0.58 11.19
N ALA A 17 7.68 0.05 10.43
CA ALA A 17 8.54 1.11 10.95
C ALA A 17 7.71 2.33 11.40
N ARG A 18 6.78 2.79 10.56
CA ARG A 18 5.83 3.87 10.88
C ARG A 18 5.05 3.57 12.15
N LEU A 19 4.38 2.41 12.21
CA LEU A 19 3.56 2.03 13.36
C LEU A 19 4.40 1.88 14.64
N LYS A 20 5.65 1.44 14.54
CA LYS A 20 6.58 1.42 15.67
C LYS A 20 6.88 2.84 16.16
N PHE A 21 7.16 3.77 15.26
CA PHE A 21 7.46 5.15 15.65
C PHE A 21 6.25 5.88 16.25
N GLU A 22 5.04 5.60 15.76
CA GLU A 22 3.80 6.09 16.38
C GLU A 22 3.64 5.57 17.82
N LYS A 23 3.92 4.27 18.05
CA LYS A 23 3.92 3.69 19.39
C LYS A 23 4.96 4.36 20.29
N ASP A 24 6.13 4.66 19.77
CA ASP A 24 7.20 5.37 20.48
C ASP A 24 6.88 6.87 20.68
N GLN A 25 5.66 7.32 20.30
CA GLN A 25 5.15 8.69 20.43
C GLN A 25 6.03 9.75 19.76
N LYS A 26 6.71 9.36 18.67
CA LYS A 26 7.49 10.31 17.86
C LYS A 26 6.56 11.29 17.16
N GLN A 27 7.01 12.53 17.02
CA GLN A 27 6.25 13.56 16.32
C GLN A 27 6.23 13.30 14.81
N GLU A 28 5.18 13.72 14.12
CA GLU A 28 4.98 13.42 12.69
C GLU A 28 6.16 13.84 11.80
N ASN A 29 6.75 15.01 12.06
CA ASN A 29 7.91 15.52 11.34
C ASN A 29 9.17 14.66 11.57
N GLU A 30 9.34 14.15 12.79
CA GLU A 30 10.43 13.23 13.12
C GLU A 30 10.23 11.89 12.38
N ILE A 31 9.01 11.36 12.36
CA ILE A 31 8.70 10.11 11.67
C ILE A 31 8.96 10.24 10.16
N ALA A 32 8.47 11.32 9.54
CA ALA A 32 8.71 11.59 8.12
C ALA A 32 10.22 11.67 7.81
N SER A 33 11.01 12.29 8.69
CA SER A 33 12.47 12.32 8.54
C SER A 33 13.11 10.94 8.66
N LEU A 34 12.65 10.11 9.60
CA LEU A 34 13.19 8.76 9.82
C LEU A 34 12.84 7.78 8.69
N LEU A 35 11.73 8.01 7.99
CA LEU A 35 11.24 7.16 6.91
C LEU A 35 11.66 7.63 5.51
N THR A 36 12.42 8.72 5.39
CA THR A 36 12.73 9.35 4.09
C THR A 36 13.31 8.36 3.07
N ASP A 37 14.34 7.59 3.45
CA ASP A 37 14.98 6.61 2.55
C ASP A 37 14.02 5.46 2.19
N SER A 38 13.25 4.97 3.16
CA SER A 38 12.25 3.91 2.95
C SER A 38 11.14 4.37 2.01
N VAL A 39 10.67 5.61 2.14
CA VAL A 39 9.65 6.22 1.27
C VAL A 39 10.20 6.43 -0.14
N GLN A 40 11.46 6.84 -0.28
CA GLN A 40 12.11 6.93 -1.58
C GLN A 40 12.16 5.56 -2.29
N GLN A 41 12.52 4.50 -1.56
CA GLN A 41 12.51 3.13 -2.10
C GLN A 41 11.10 2.66 -2.45
N LEU A 42 10.11 2.96 -1.60
CA LEU A 42 8.70 2.70 -1.88
C LEU A 42 8.28 3.31 -3.22
N HIS A 43 8.58 4.60 -3.45
CA HIS A 43 8.23 5.28 -4.69
C HIS A 43 8.87 4.62 -5.93
N GLN A 44 10.12 4.15 -5.82
CA GLN A 44 10.76 3.39 -6.91
C GLN A 44 10.03 2.08 -7.22
N ILE A 45 9.51 1.41 -6.19
CA ILE A 45 8.80 0.14 -6.34
C ILE A 45 7.40 0.36 -6.92
N LEU A 46 6.68 1.38 -6.46
CA LEU A 46 5.38 1.76 -7.02
C LEU A 46 5.52 2.17 -8.50
N THR A 47 6.58 2.91 -8.83
CA THR A 47 6.93 3.24 -10.22
C THR A 47 7.12 1.98 -11.06
N LYS A 48 7.92 1.01 -10.58
CA LYS A 48 8.13 -0.27 -11.27
C LYS A 48 6.83 -1.05 -11.40
N LEU A 49 6.00 -1.09 -10.37
CA LEU A 49 4.72 -1.81 -10.41
C LEU A 49 3.79 -1.23 -11.47
N GLU A 50 3.67 0.10 -11.57
CA GLU A 50 2.90 0.73 -12.66
C GLU A 50 3.51 0.43 -14.03
N GLN A 51 4.84 0.53 -14.18
CA GLN A 51 5.54 0.38 -15.46
C GLN A 51 5.59 -1.06 -15.99
N TYR A 52 5.61 -2.06 -15.10
CA TYR A 52 5.71 -3.47 -15.50
C TYR A 52 4.38 -4.21 -15.42
N SER A 53 3.33 -3.59 -14.91
CA SER A 53 1.96 -4.13 -14.97
C SER A 53 1.23 -3.67 -16.23
N ALA A 54 0.08 -4.27 -16.47
CA ALA A 54 -0.84 -3.86 -17.53
C ALA A 54 -1.47 -2.47 -17.28
N LEU A 55 -1.31 -1.90 -16.07
CA LEU A 55 -1.76 -0.54 -15.78
C LEU A 55 -1.07 0.52 -16.67
N LYS A 56 0.19 0.28 -17.09
CA LYS A 56 0.89 1.17 -18.03
C LYS A 56 0.09 1.38 -19.32
N ASP A 57 -0.62 0.35 -19.76
CA ASP A 57 -1.45 0.31 -20.97
C ASP A 57 -2.93 0.61 -20.67
N ASN A 58 -3.20 1.27 -19.53
CA ASN A 58 -4.52 1.68 -19.04
C ASN A 58 -5.52 0.51 -18.89
N LYS A 59 -5.01 -0.70 -18.63
CA LYS A 59 -5.83 -1.85 -18.28
C LYS A 59 -6.39 -1.74 -16.86
N GLN A 60 -7.47 -2.47 -16.59
CA GLN A 60 -8.20 -2.35 -15.33
C GLN A 60 -7.45 -2.99 -14.14
N PHE A 61 -6.69 -4.05 -14.38
CA PHE A 61 -6.01 -4.87 -13.38
C PHE A 61 -4.53 -5.05 -13.69
N LEU A 62 -3.76 -5.57 -12.74
CA LEU A 62 -2.29 -5.67 -12.87
C LEU A 62 -1.84 -6.54 -14.04
N ALA A 63 -2.64 -7.53 -14.42
CA ALA A 63 -2.33 -8.47 -15.51
C ALA A 63 -3.21 -8.31 -16.76
N GLY A 64 -4.07 -7.29 -16.82
CA GLY A 64 -4.94 -7.04 -17.98
C GLY A 64 -6.31 -6.49 -17.60
N ASP A 65 -7.33 -6.84 -18.39
CA ASP A 65 -8.70 -6.35 -18.17
C ASP A 65 -9.49 -7.19 -17.16
N ASN A 66 -8.96 -8.33 -16.73
CA ASN A 66 -9.60 -9.21 -15.76
C ASN A 66 -8.79 -9.30 -14.47
N ILE A 67 -9.49 -9.46 -13.36
CA ILE A 67 -8.87 -9.71 -12.06
C ILE A 67 -8.15 -11.05 -12.05
N THR A 68 -6.96 -11.09 -11.47
CA THR A 68 -6.15 -12.30 -11.35
C THR A 68 -5.54 -12.44 -9.95
N TRP A 69 -4.84 -13.55 -9.72
CA TRP A 69 -4.02 -13.71 -8.53
C TRP A 69 -2.97 -12.60 -8.34
N ALA A 70 -2.47 -11.98 -9.42
CA ALA A 70 -1.54 -10.87 -9.29
C ALA A 70 -2.14 -9.72 -8.47
N ASP A 71 -3.42 -9.40 -8.70
CA ASP A 71 -4.15 -8.37 -7.97
C ASP A 71 -4.33 -8.76 -6.51
N PHE A 72 -4.81 -9.99 -6.25
CA PHE A 72 -5.04 -10.46 -4.89
C PHE A 72 -3.76 -10.60 -4.04
N PHE A 73 -2.60 -10.83 -4.67
CA PHE A 73 -1.33 -10.88 -3.95
C PHE A 73 -0.67 -9.51 -3.75
N CYS A 74 -0.93 -8.54 -4.62
CA CYS A 74 -0.35 -7.20 -4.49
C CYS A 74 -1.22 -6.25 -3.68
N TYR A 75 -2.54 -6.47 -3.65
CA TYR A 75 -3.48 -5.58 -2.97
C TYR A 75 -3.25 -5.48 -1.46
N PRO A 76 -3.12 -6.57 -0.68
CA PRO A 76 -3.02 -6.47 0.79
C PRO A 76 -1.91 -5.52 1.31
N PRO A 77 -0.63 -5.64 0.89
CA PRO A 77 0.40 -4.72 1.39
C PRO A 77 0.19 -3.26 0.95
N LEU A 78 -0.49 -3.03 -0.18
CA LEU A 78 -0.81 -1.66 -0.64
C LEU A 78 -2.06 -1.10 0.06
N ALA A 79 -2.96 -1.96 0.52
CA ALA A 79 -4.09 -1.59 1.36
C ALA A 79 -3.61 -1.15 2.76
N ASP A 80 -2.68 -1.90 3.35
CA ASP A 80 -2.05 -1.52 4.61
C ASP A 80 -1.25 -0.21 4.45
N LEU A 81 -0.57 -0.01 3.31
CA LEU A 81 0.09 1.27 3.00
C LEU A 81 -0.91 2.44 2.97
N ARG A 82 -2.10 2.28 2.36
CA ARG A 82 -3.15 3.32 2.36
C ARG A 82 -3.68 3.67 3.75
N ALA A 83 -3.45 2.81 4.76
CA ALA A 83 -3.90 3.05 6.12
C ALA A 83 -2.95 3.96 6.94
N ILE A 84 -1.83 4.39 6.36
CA ILE A 84 -0.83 5.28 6.98
C ILE A 84 -0.54 6.50 6.10
N ASN A 85 0.17 7.50 6.65
CA ASN A 85 0.41 8.78 5.97
C ASN A 85 1.22 8.64 4.67
N GLU A 86 2.17 7.72 4.64
CA GLU A 86 3.03 7.46 3.48
C GLU A 86 2.23 6.89 2.29
N GLY A 87 1.05 6.32 2.52
CA GLY A 87 0.15 5.82 1.48
C GLY A 87 -0.63 6.88 0.72
N LYS A 88 -0.56 8.16 1.11
CA LYS A 88 -1.21 9.26 0.37
C LYS A 88 -0.76 9.33 -1.10
N CYS A 89 0.43 8.82 -1.42
CA CYS A 89 0.93 8.75 -2.80
C CYS A 89 0.07 7.88 -3.74
N ILE A 90 -0.75 6.95 -3.20
CA ILE A 90 -1.65 6.07 -3.95
C ILE A 90 -3.13 6.27 -3.54
N GLN A 91 -3.49 7.44 -2.98
CA GLN A 91 -4.83 7.73 -2.50
C GLN A 91 -5.35 9.09 -2.99
N GLY A 92 -6.62 9.11 -3.41
CA GLY A 92 -7.33 10.35 -3.76
C GLY A 92 -6.97 10.93 -5.12
N GLU A 93 -7.53 12.10 -5.42
CA GLU A 93 -7.40 12.77 -6.73
C GLU A 93 -6.01 13.37 -6.97
N SER A 94 -5.26 13.66 -5.91
CA SER A 94 -3.89 14.19 -5.95
C SER A 94 -2.81 13.13 -5.74
N ALA A 95 -3.16 11.85 -5.95
CA ALA A 95 -2.20 10.75 -5.84
C ALA A 95 -1.05 10.93 -6.83
N GLN A 96 0.18 10.69 -6.37
CA GLN A 96 1.37 10.68 -7.23
C GLN A 96 1.31 9.51 -8.24
N PHE A 97 0.77 8.38 -7.82
CA PHE A 97 0.61 7.17 -8.63
C PHE A 97 -0.87 6.96 -8.97
N THR A 98 -1.38 7.74 -9.91
CA THR A 98 -2.81 7.83 -10.23
C THR A 98 -3.40 6.53 -10.76
N LYS A 99 -2.62 5.71 -11.48
CA LYS A 99 -3.09 4.44 -12.04
C LYS A 99 -3.22 3.38 -10.94
N LEU A 100 -2.26 3.33 -10.02
CA LEU A 100 -2.37 2.52 -8.81
C LEU A 100 -3.52 2.98 -7.92
N ALA A 101 -3.70 4.29 -7.72
CA ALA A 101 -4.83 4.81 -6.95
C ALA A 101 -6.18 4.38 -7.55
N ALA A 102 -6.32 4.48 -8.88
CA ALA A 102 -7.52 4.01 -9.57
C ALA A 102 -7.71 2.49 -9.45
N TRP A 103 -6.63 1.71 -9.55
CA TRP A 103 -6.65 0.27 -9.34
C TRP A 103 -7.04 -0.11 -7.90
N MET A 104 -6.48 0.56 -6.88
CA MET A 104 -6.83 0.36 -5.47
C MET A 104 -8.32 0.63 -5.22
N ASN A 105 -8.86 1.73 -5.76
CA ASN A 105 -10.28 2.05 -5.67
C ASN A 105 -11.15 0.97 -6.32
N ARG A 106 -10.72 0.39 -7.46
CA ARG A 106 -11.42 -0.76 -8.07
C ARG A 106 -11.35 -2.00 -7.18
N MET A 107 -10.19 -2.32 -6.61
CA MET A 107 -10.02 -3.46 -5.70
C MET A 107 -10.96 -3.39 -4.50
N GLU A 108 -11.15 -2.20 -3.92
CA GLU A 108 -12.08 -1.98 -2.80
C GLU A 108 -13.55 -2.23 -3.16
N THR A 109 -13.93 -2.23 -4.44
CA THR A 109 -15.31 -2.54 -4.87
C THR A 109 -15.60 -4.05 -4.90
N ILE A 110 -14.56 -4.88 -4.97
CA ILE A 110 -14.67 -6.33 -5.19
C ILE A 110 -15.16 -7.04 -3.92
N GLU A 111 -16.17 -7.91 -4.08
CA GLU A 111 -16.86 -8.53 -2.94
C GLU A 111 -15.93 -9.39 -2.08
N SER A 112 -15.03 -10.17 -2.70
CA SER A 112 -14.07 -10.99 -1.96
C SER A 112 -13.11 -10.15 -1.11
N VAL A 113 -12.65 -9.01 -1.63
CA VAL A 113 -11.81 -8.05 -0.90
C VAL A 113 -12.56 -7.47 0.30
N LYS A 114 -13.80 -7.00 0.10
CA LYS A 114 -14.65 -6.47 1.18
C LYS A 114 -14.86 -7.49 2.30
N LYS A 115 -15.14 -8.76 1.95
CA LYS A 115 -15.38 -9.83 2.92
C LYS A 115 -14.16 -10.15 3.78
N THR A 116 -12.95 -9.86 3.30
CA THR A 116 -11.69 -10.14 4.00
C THR A 116 -11.07 -8.92 4.67
N MET A 117 -11.69 -7.74 4.56
CA MET A 117 -11.10 -6.49 5.07
C MET A 117 -11.22 -6.34 6.59
N LYS A 118 -12.20 -7.00 7.21
CA LYS A 118 -12.42 -6.90 8.65
C LYS A 118 -11.16 -7.26 9.44
N ASP A 119 -10.86 -6.50 10.49
CA ASP A 119 -9.72 -6.71 11.39
C ASP A 119 -8.33 -6.53 10.72
N THR A 120 -8.27 -5.81 9.59
CA THR A 120 -7.02 -5.42 8.90
C THR A 120 -6.59 -4.00 9.26
N LEU A 121 -5.36 -3.60 8.90
CA LEU A 121 -4.87 -2.23 9.14
C LEU A 121 -5.76 -1.18 8.45
N GLN A 122 -6.24 -1.52 7.25
CA GLN A 122 -7.19 -0.73 6.47
C GLN A 122 -8.55 -0.53 7.18
N ASP A 123 -9.02 -1.53 7.93
CA ASP A 123 -10.24 -1.46 8.75
C ASP A 123 -10.03 -0.70 10.08
N GLY A 124 -8.87 -0.07 10.26
CA GLY A 124 -8.50 0.64 11.47
C GLY A 124 -8.01 -0.27 12.60
N TRP A 125 -7.91 -1.59 12.37
CA TRP A 125 -7.29 -2.48 13.34
C TRP A 125 -5.81 -2.11 13.51
N ARG A 126 -5.30 -2.27 14.73
CA ARG A 126 -3.89 -2.13 15.05
C ARG A 126 -3.44 -3.33 15.89
N PRO A 127 -2.25 -3.90 15.63
CA PRO A 127 -1.73 -5.00 16.42
C PRO A 127 -1.74 -4.67 17.91
N PRO A 128 -2.13 -5.59 18.81
CA PRO A 128 -2.21 -5.31 20.25
C PRO A 128 -0.92 -4.73 20.83
N PHE A 129 0.24 -5.17 20.34
CA PHE A 129 1.55 -4.68 20.76
C PHE A 129 1.92 -3.30 20.19
N LEU A 130 1.08 -2.70 19.34
CA LEU A 130 1.19 -1.36 18.77
C LEU A 130 0.01 -0.45 19.17
N ARG A 131 -0.88 -0.89 20.07
CA ARG A 131 -1.93 -0.04 20.64
C ARG A 131 -1.32 0.89 21.69
N LEU A 132 -1.68 2.18 21.64
CA LEU A 132 -1.37 3.16 22.69
C LEU A 132 -2.08 2.80 24.00
#